data_AF-A0A660Y0B0-F1
#
_entry.id   AF-A0A660Y0B0-F1
#
_cell.length_a   1.000
_cell.length_b   1.000
_cell.length_c   1.000
_cell.angle_alpha   90.00
_cell.angle_beta   90.00
_cell.angle_gamma   90.00
#
_symmetry.space_group_name_H-M   'P 1'
#
loop_
_entity.id
_entity.type
_entity.pdbx_description
1 polymer ?
#
loop_
_entity_poly.entity_id
_entity_poly.type
_entity_poly.pdbx_seq_one_letter_code
_entity_poly.pdbx_strand_id
1 'polypeptide(L)' 'YAGKGMINPLAAISAVQMMLDFLGEEEGARVLEKAVASTAGKLKSLAAGRMGYTTSEVGDLVVRAVEGG' A
#
# COMPACT_ATOMS: atom_id res chain seq x y z
N TYR A 1 13.59 -6.68 9.16
CA TYR A 1 14.07 -6.45 7.77
C TYR A 1 14.55 -5.01 7.54
N ALA A 2 14.99 -4.27 8.57
CA ALA A 2 15.46 -2.90 8.41
C ALA A 2 16.65 -2.82 7.43
N GLY A 3 16.63 -1.82 6.55
CA GLY A 3 17.69 -1.60 5.54
C GLY A 3 17.73 -2.60 4.39
N LYS A 4 16.85 -3.61 4.34
CA LYS A 4 16.90 -4.68 3.34
C LYS A 4 15.91 -4.53 2.17
N GLY A 5 15.09 -3.49 2.14
CA GLY A 5 14.09 -3.29 1.07
C GLY A 5 13.06 -4.41 0.94
N MET A 6 12.80 -5.16 2.02
CA MET A 6 11.90 -6.33 2.03
C MET A 6 10.67 -6.16 2.92
N ILE A 7 10.54 -5.02 3.60
CA ILE A 7 9.40 -4.76 4.48
C ILE A 7 8.15 -4.49 3.65
N ASN A 8 6.99 -4.93 4.12
CA ASN A 8 5.72 -4.62 3.48
C ASN A 8 5.31 -3.17 3.81
N PRO A 9 5.23 -2.24 2.83
CA PRO A 9 4.85 -0.87 3.09
C PRO A 9 3.32 -0.69 3.26
N LEU A 10 2.50 -1.68 2.86
CA LEU A 10 1.03 -1.52 2.83
C LEU A 10 0.45 -1.16 4.20
N ALA A 11 1.02 -1.65 5.30
CA ALA A 11 0.54 -1.29 6.63
C ALA A 11 0.71 0.21 6.94
N ALA A 12 1.84 0.81 6.56
CA ALA A 12 2.08 2.24 6.74
C ALA A 12 1.18 3.07 5.81
N ILE A 13 0.93 2.60 4.59
CA ILE A 13 0.04 3.25 3.63
C ILE A 13 -1.41 3.20 4.13
N SER A 14 -1.88 2.06 4.67
CA SER A 14 -3.19 1.95 5.32
C SER A 14 -3.33 2.88 6.51
N ALA A 15 -2.26 3.11 7.29
CA ALA A 15 -2.30 4.09 8.37
C ALA A 15 -2.52 5.52 7.84
N VAL A 16 -1.90 5.88 6.70
CA VAL A 16 -2.16 7.15 6.03
C VAL A 16 -3.60 7.22 5.51
N GLN A 17 -4.11 6.14 4.93
CA GLN A 17 -5.51 6.06 4.51
C GLN A 17 -6.48 6.33 5.67
N MET A 18 -6.27 5.70 6.82
CA MET A 18 -7.07 5.93 8.03
C MET A 18 -6.92 7.36 8.56
N MET A 19 -5.73 7.96 8.42
CA MET A 19 -5.49 9.35 8.79
C MET A 19 -6.26 10.33 7.89
N LEU A 20 -6.29 10.08 6.57
CA LEU A 20 -7.08 10.90 5.64
C LEU A 20 -8.56 10.87 6.00
N ASP A 21 -9.09 9.68 6.29
CA ASP A 21 -10.47 9.49 6.74
C ASP A 21 -10.75 10.30 8.02
N PHE A 22 -9.86 10.21 9.02
CA PHE A 22 -9.95 10.98 10.25
C PHE A 22 -9.94 12.49 10.05
N LEU A 23 -9.20 12.98 9.04
CA LEU A 23 -9.12 14.41 8.71
C LEU A 23 -10.29 14.91 7.86
N GLY A 24 -11.21 14.02 7.44
CA GLY A 24 -12.33 14.36 6.56
C GLY A 24 -11.98 14.35 5.06
N GLU A 25 -10.80 13.85 4.69
CA GLU A 25 -10.35 13.71 3.30
C GLU A 25 -10.89 12.40 2.68
N GLU A 26 -12.22 12.26 2.65
CA GLU A 26 -12.93 11.02 2.32
C GLU A 26 -12.59 10.47 0.92
N GLU A 27 -12.45 11.35 -0.08
CA GLU A 27 -12.11 10.94 -1.44
C GLU A 27 -10.70 10.32 -1.50
N GLY A 28 -9.73 10.99 -0.89
CA GLY A 28 -8.35 10.51 -0.80
C GLY A 28 -8.26 9.19 -0.02
N ALA A 29 -8.98 9.08 1.10
CA ALA A 29 -9.07 7.84 1.87
C ALA A 29 -9.62 6.68 1.03
N ARG A 30 -10.73 6.89 0.31
CA ARG A 30 -11.35 5.88 -0.54
C ARG A 30 -10.46 5.46 -1.71
N VAL A 31 -9.74 6.40 -2.33
CA VAL A 31 -8.79 6.11 -3.41
C VAL A 31 -7.65 5.24 -2.87
N LEU A 32 -7.05 5.62 -1.74
CA LEU A 32 -5.98 4.84 -1.11
C LEU A 32 -6.45 3.45 -0.69
N GLU A 33 -7.64 3.32 -0.10
CA GLU A 33 -8.21 2.05 0.33
C GLU A 33 -8.30 1.06 -0.83
N LYS A 34 -8.87 1.50 -1.96
CA LYS A 34 -8.97 0.70 -3.19
C LYS A 34 -7.60 0.34 -3.74
N ALA A 35 -6.66 1.28 -3.74
CA ALA A 35 -5.30 1.06 -4.24
C ALA A 35 -4.55 0.01 -3.40
N VAL A 36 -4.66 0.09 -2.08
CA VAL A 36 -4.07 -0.89 -1.15
C VAL A 36 -4.71 -2.26 -1.32
N ALA A 37 -6.04 -2.35 -1.40
CA ALA A 37 -6.76 -3.60 -1.58
C ALA A 37 -6.38 -4.29 -2.91
N SER A 38 -6.34 -3.52 -4.00
CA SER A 38 -5.93 -4.00 -5.33
C SER A 38 -4.47 -4.49 -5.32
N THR A 39 -3.58 -3.76 -4.66
CA THR A 39 -2.16 -4.14 -4.56
C THR A 39 -1.97 -5.38 -3.71
N ALA A 40 -2.67 -5.50 -2.58
CA ALA A 40 -2.62 -6.67 -1.71
C ALA A 40 -3.01 -7.96 -2.46
N GLY A 41 -4.01 -7.89 -3.34
CA GLY A 41 -4.41 -9.01 -4.19
C GLY A 41 -3.35 -9.47 -5.21
N LYS A 42 -2.33 -8.65 -5.49
CA LYS A 42 -1.22 -8.98 -6.40
C LYS A 42 -0.01 -9.60 -5.68
N LEU A 43 0.06 -9.52 -4.35
CA LEU A 43 1.20 -10.03 -3.57
C LEU A 43 1.04 -11.52 -3.29
N LYS A 44 2.16 -12.27 -3.35
CA LYS A 44 2.16 -13.71 -2.99
C LYS A 44 1.92 -13.95 -1.50
N SER A 45 2.32 -12.99 -0.67
CA SER A 45 2.13 -12.98 0.77
C SER A 45 2.21 -11.55 1.29
N LEU A 46 1.49 -11.23 2.35
CA LEU A 46 1.64 -9.95 3.04
C LEU A 46 2.83 -9.94 4.01
N ALA A 47 3.46 -11.09 4.25
CA ALA A 47 4.62 -11.21 5.12
C ALA A 47 5.86 -10.59 4.48
N ALA A 48 6.59 -9.80 5.25
CA ALA A 48 7.86 -9.20 4.84
C ALA A 48 8.86 -10.27 4.36
N GLY A 49 9.54 -10.00 3.24
CA GLY A 49 10.44 -10.94 2.57
C GLY A 49 9.75 -12.07 1.79
N ARG A 50 8.41 -12.16 1.78
CA ARG A 50 7.65 -13.19 1.04
C ARG A 50 6.62 -12.60 0.06
N MET A 51 6.64 -11.29 -0.15
CA MET A 51 5.68 -10.58 -1.00
C MET A 51 5.81 -10.94 -2.48
N GLY A 52 6.98 -11.41 -2.90
CA GLY A 52 7.33 -11.57 -4.32
C GLY A 52 7.76 -10.27 -4.99
N TYR A 53 7.88 -9.19 -4.21
CA TYR A 53 8.29 -7.84 -4.60
C TYR A 53 9.16 -7.23 -3.50
N THR A 54 9.95 -6.22 -3.84
CA THR A 54 10.64 -5.34 -2.90
C THR A 54 9.69 -4.30 -2.30
N THR A 55 10.09 -3.65 -1.22
CA THR A 55 9.31 -2.55 -0.60
C THR A 55 8.97 -1.45 -1.61
N SER A 56 9.94 -1.05 -2.44
CA SER A 56 9.74 0.02 -3.43
C SER A 56 8.78 -0.42 -4.53
N GLU A 57 8.91 -1.63 -5.07
CA GLU A 57 8.01 -2.14 -6.10
C GLU A 57 6.56 -2.24 -5.58
N VAL A 58 6.36 -2.63 -4.31
CA VAL A 58 5.01 -2.61 -3.71
C VAL A 58 4.47 -1.17 -3.63
N GLY A 59 5.33 -0.19 -3.30
CA GLY A 59 4.96 1.22 -3.34
C GLY A 59 4.56 1.68 -4.75
N ASP A 60 5.32 1.30 -5.77
CA ASP A 60 5.02 1.62 -7.17
C ASP A 60 3.70 1.00 -7.64
N LEU A 61 3.38 -0.22 -7.18
CA LEU A 61 2.09 -0.85 -7.46
C LEU A 61 0.92 -0.07 -6.86
N VAL A 62 1.09 0.50 -5.66
CA VAL A 62 0.08 1.37 -5.04
C VAL A 62 -0.08 2.65 -5.85
N VAL A 63 1.01 3.33 -6.22
CA VAL A 63 0.97 4.56 -7.02
C VAL A 63 0.21 4.34 -8.33
N ARG A 64 0.54 3.28 -9.07
CA ARG A 64 -0.16 2.94 -10.32
C ARG A 64 -1.65 2.66 -10.10
N ALA A 65 -2.02 2.08 -8.96
CA ALA A 65 -3.41 1.82 -8.64
C ALA A 65 -4.17 3.11 -8.25
N VAL A 66 -3.49 4.11 -7.70
CA VAL A 66 -4.03 5.45 -7.45
C VAL A 66 -4.22 6.22 -8.76
N GLU A 67 -3.24 6.19 -9.67
CA GLU A 67 -3.30 6.92 -10.95
C GLU A 67 -4.35 6.37 -11.93
N GLY A 68 -4.73 5.10 -11.78
CA GLY A 68 -5.70 4.43 -12.65
C GLY A 68 -7.14 4.42 -12.13
N GLY A 69 -7.41 5.04 -10.97
CA GLY A 69 -8.73 5.11 -10.33
C GLY A 69 -9.30 6.52 -10.31
#